data_AF-A0A2N0TRU2-F1
#
_entry.id   AF-A0A2N0TRU2-F1
#
_cell.length_a   1.000
_cell.length_b   1.000
_cell.length_c   1.000
_cell.angle_alpha   90.00
_cell.angle_beta   90.00
_cell.angle_gamma   90.00
#
_symmetry.space_group_name_H-M   'P 1'
#
loop_
_entity.id
_entity.type
_entity.pdbx_description
1 polymer ?
#
loop_
_entity_poly.entity_id
_entity_poly.type
_entity_poly.pdbx_seq_one_letter_code
_entity_poly.pdbx_strand_id
1 'polypeptide(L)'
;MLLGEINSRTDKEKLRYSLKQFIDEFKKNNKITKFQILNSATYEHEMKSLLDILQNRKLLKTKNKYQNGFTTESFELNKSFEDILKMKS
;
A
#
# COMPACT_ATOMS: atom_id res chain seq x y z
N MET A 1 10.00 2.99 -13.34
CA MET A 1 10.47 2.92 -11.93
C MET A 1 9.40 3.54 -11.03
N LEU A 2 9.01 2.92 -9.90
CA LEU A 2 7.92 3.42 -9.02
C LEU A 2 8.09 4.89 -8.63
N LEU A 3 9.30 5.26 -8.20
CA LEU A 3 9.63 6.65 -7.84
C LEU A 3 9.53 7.61 -9.04
N GLY A 4 9.86 7.15 -10.25
CA GLY A 4 9.72 7.97 -11.47
C GLY A 4 8.26 8.33 -11.76
N GLU A 5 7.33 7.39 -11.57
CA GLU A 5 5.90 7.64 -11.73
C GLU A 5 5.37 8.60 -10.66
N ILE A 6 5.70 8.36 -9.38
CA ILE A 6 5.32 9.26 -8.28
C ILE A 6 5.86 10.67 -8.54
N ASN A 7 7.11 10.80 -8.98
CA ASN A 7 7.76 12.10 -9.21
C ASN A 7 7.17 12.87 -10.40
N SER A 8 6.50 12.20 -11.34
CA SER A 8 5.88 12.82 -12.51
C SER A 8 4.51 13.44 -12.22
N ARG A 9 3.89 13.10 -11.08
CA ARG A 9 2.55 13.62 -10.72
C ARG A 9 2.62 14.98 -10.02
N THR A 10 1.54 15.74 -10.12
CA THR A 10 1.37 17.04 -9.47
C THR A 10 1.23 16.91 -7.94
N ASP A 11 0.67 15.80 -7.46
CA ASP A 11 0.45 15.46 -6.05
C ASP A 11 1.60 14.63 -5.43
N LYS A 12 2.79 14.66 -6.05
CA LYS A 12 3.95 13.82 -5.69
C LYS A 12 4.33 13.85 -4.21
N GLU A 13 4.27 14.99 -3.53
CA GLU A 13 4.67 15.09 -2.12
C GLU A 13 3.68 14.36 -1.21
N LYS A 14 2.38 14.46 -1.50
CA LYS A 14 1.35 13.70 -0.79
C LYS A 14 1.46 12.21 -1.07
N LEU A 15 1.73 11.81 -2.31
CA LEU A 15 1.97 10.41 -2.67
C LEU A 15 3.22 9.83 -2.00
N ARG A 16 4.32 10.58 -1.91
CA ARG A 16 5.53 10.18 -1.18
C ARG A 16 5.22 10.00 0.30
N TYR A 17 4.44 10.90 0.89
CA TYR A 17 4.01 10.78 2.27
C TYR A 17 3.14 9.54 2.48
N SER A 18 2.15 9.30 1.62
CA SER A 18 1.32 8.10 1.66
C SER A 18 2.16 6.83 1.48
N LEU A 19 3.19 6.84 0.63
CA LEU A 19 4.11 5.70 0.47
C LEU A 19 4.90 5.44 1.76
N LYS A 20 5.39 6.49 2.42
CA LYS A 20 6.05 6.37 3.71
C LYS A 20 5.10 5.78 4.76
N GLN A 21 3.89 6.33 4.91
CA GLN A 21 2.89 5.82 5.85
C GLN A 21 2.54 4.36 5.57
N PHE A 22 2.34 4.00 4.31
CA PHE A 22 2.07 2.63 3.88
C PHE A 22 3.18 1.68 4.33
N ILE A 23 4.44 2.04 4.10
CA ILE A 23 5.60 1.23 4.49
C ILE A 23 5.68 1.11 6.03
N ASP A 24 5.49 2.22 6.75
CA ASP A 24 5.55 2.24 8.22
C ASP A 24 4.46 1.37 8.84
N GLU A 25 3.24 1.40 8.29
CA GLU A 25 2.17 0.51 8.73
C GLU A 25 2.51 -0.95 8.45
N PHE A 26 3.02 -1.28 7.25
CA PHE A 26 3.41 -2.64 6.89
C PHE A 26 4.53 -3.19 7.78
N LYS A 27 5.44 -2.34 8.25
CA LYS A 27 6.48 -2.75 9.21
C LYS A 27 5.94 -3.05 10.61
N LYS A 28 4.88 -2.36 11.02
CA LYS A 28 4.22 -2.61 12.31
C LYS A 28 3.32 -3.84 12.26
N ASN A 29 2.69 -4.07 11.11
CA ASN A 29 1.65 -5.07 10.92
C ASN A 29 2.02 -6.01 9.76
N ASN A 30 2.33 -7.28 10.05
CA ASN A 30 2.60 -8.30 9.03
C ASN A 30 1.43 -8.52 8.05
N LYS A 31 0.22 -8.06 8.39
CA LYS A 31 -0.96 -8.10 7.54
C LYS A 31 -1.81 -6.87 7.76
N ILE A 32 -2.14 -6.17 6.68
CA ILE A 32 -2.94 -4.95 6.70
C ILE A 32 -4.17 -5.12 5.82
N THR A 33 -5.31 -4.64 6.30
CA THR A 33 -6.52 -4.54 5.50
C THR A 33 -6.62 -3.19 4.81
N LYS A 34 -7.34 -3.15 3.68
CA LYS A 34 -7.64 -1.90 2.98
C LYS A 34 -8.36 -0.89 3.86
N PHE A 35 -9.27 -1.38 4.71
CA PHE A 35 -9.95 -0.53 5.67
C PHE A 35 -8.96 0.11 6.66
N GLN A 36 -8.06 -0.68 7.25
CA GLN A 36 -7.07 -0.17 8.20
C GLN A 36 -6.17 0.91 7.58
N ILE A 37 -5.63 0.68 6.38
CA ILE A 37 -4.70 1.64 5.77
C ILE A 37 -5.38 2.92 5.31
N LEU A 38 -6.63 2.85 4.82
CA LEU A 38 -7.37 4.03 4.39
C LEU A 38 -7.84 4.85 5.59
N ASN A 39 -8.26 4.18 6.68
CA ASN A 39 -8.67 4.86 7.89
C ASN A 39 -7.50 5.54 8.65
N SER A 40 -6.27 5.04 8.49
CA SER A 40 -5.07 5.65 9.06
C SER A 40 -4.37 6.64 8.12
N ALA A 41 -4.83 6.77 6.87
CA ALA A 41 -4.18 7.62 5.87
C ALA A 41 -4.41 9.10 6.17
N THR A 42 -3.33 9.89 6.22
CA THR A 42 -3.45 11.36 6.28
C THR A 42 -4.01 11.94 4.98
N TYR A 43 -3.68 11.31 3.85
CA TYR A 43 -4.16 11.68 2.52
C TYR A 43 -4.88 10.49 1.90
N GLU A 44 -6.17 10.32 2.20
CA GLU A 44 -6.95 9.16 1.77
C GLU A 44 -6.97 8.98 0.24
N HIS A 45 -7.15 10.07 -0.51
CA HIS A 45 -7.21 10.02 -1.97
C HIS A 45 -5.87 9.57 -2.58
N GLU A 46 -4.76 10.13 -2.09
CA GLU A 46 -3.43 9.78 -2.53
C GLU A 46 -3.01 8.39 -2.03
N MET A 47 -3.49 7.92 -0.87
CA MET A 47 -3.34 6.54 -0.44
C MET A 47 -4.07 5.58 -1.39
N LYS A 48 -5.32 5.87 -1.79
CA LYS A 48 -6.03 5.08 -2.80
C LYS A 48 -5.26 5.02 -4.12
N SER A 49 -4.83 6.18 -4.62
CA SER A 49 -3.98 6.27 -5.82
C SER A 49 -2.69 5.45 -5.69
N LEU A 50 -2.03 5.49 -4.54
CA LEU A 50 -0.83 4.70 -4.28
C LEU A 50 -1.13 3.20 -4.33
N LEU A 51 -2.20 2.73 -3.66
CA LEU A 51 -2.59 1.32 -3.66
C LEU A 51 -2.83 0.82 -5.09
N ASP A 52 -3.52 1.61 -5.91
CA ASP A 52 -3.75 1.30 -7.33
C ASP A 52 -2.43 1.19 -8.11
N ILE A 53 -1.50 2.14 -7.91
CA ILE A 53 -0.16 2.09 -8.53
C ILE A 53 0.59 0.81 -8.12
N LEU A 54 0.59 0.47 -6.83
CA LEU A 54 1.30 -0.71 -6.31
C LEU A 54 0.67 -2.02 -6.83
N GLN A 55 -0.65 -2.09 -6.94
CA GLN A 55 -1.38 -3.23 -7.52
C GLN A 55 -1.11 -3.39 -9.02
N ASN A 56 -1.21 -2.29 -9.78
CA ASN A 56 -0.95 -2.29 -11.22
C ASN A 56 0.49 -2.70 -11.54
N ARG A 57 1.44 -2.34 -10.67
CA ARG A 57 2.85 -2.77 -10.76
C ARG A 57 3.10 -4.17 -10.19
N LYS A 58 2.07 -4.87 -9.72
CA LYS A 58 2.13 -6.18 -9.07
C LYS A 58 3.05 -6.23 -7.83
N LEU A 59 3.32 -5.07 -7.20
CA LEU A 59 4.10 -4.93 -5.97
C LEU A 59 3.25 -5.26 -4.74
N LEU A 60 1.94 -5.05 -4.84
CA LEU A 60 0.94 -5.36 -3.83
C LEU A 60 -0.03 -6.40 -4.39
N LYS A 61 -0.27 -7.47 -3.62
CA LYS A 61 -1.31 -8.45 -3.90
C LYS A 61 -2.50 -8.20 -2.98
N THR A 62 -3.69 -8.37 -3.53
CA THR A 62 -4.93 -8.35 -2.78
C THR A 62 -5.42 -9.76 -2.50
N LYS A 63 -5.74 -10.02 -1.22
CA LYS A 63 -6.43 -11.22 -0.75
C LYS A 63 -7.79 -10.82 -0.19
N ASN A 64 -8.85 -11.31 -0.83
CA ASN A 64 -10.22 -11.13 -0.39
C ASN A 64 -10.64 -12.30 0.47
N LYS A 65 -11.21 -12.03 1.64
CA LYS A 65 -11.85 -13.04 2.49
C LYS A 65 -13.32 -12.68 2.67
N TYR A 66 -14.20 -13.57 2.25
CA TYR A 66 -15.64 -13.45 2.51
C TYR A 66 -15.98 -14.15 3.83
N GLN A 67 -16.63 -13.45 4.75
CA GLN A 67 -17.07 -13.99 6.03
C GLN A 67 -18.34 -13.27 6.48
N ASN A 68 -19.40 -14.04 6.78
CA ASN A 68 -20.68 -13.53 7.31
C ASN A 68 -21.32 -12.39 6.49
N GLY A 69 -21.27 -12.44 5.15
CA GLY A 69 -21.83 -11.37 4.31
C GLY A 69 -20.88 -10.21 4.02
N PHE A 70 -19.72 -10.17 4.69
CA PHE A 70 -18.73 -9.10 4.53
C PHE A 70 -17.50 -9.60 3.77
N THR A 71 -16.97 -8.75 2.88
CA THR A 71 -15.68 -8.99 2.21
C THR A 71 -14.61 -8.14 2.85
N THR A 72 -13.61 -8.78 3.45
CA THR A 72 -12.41 -8.11 3.95
C THR A 72 -11.31 -8.19 2.90
N GLU A 73 -10.89 -7.02 2.41
CA GLU A 73 -9.75 -6.88 1.51
C GLU A 73 -8.47 -6.71 2.34
N SER A 74 -7.53 -7.64 2.19
CA SER A 74 -6.21 -7.57 2.83
C SER A 74 -5.09 -7.54 1.82
N PHE A 75 -4.00 -6.88 2.19
CA PHE A 75 -2.86 -6.66 1.33
C PHE A 75 -1.67 -7.52 1.77
N GLU A 76 -0.94 -8.00 0.78
CA GLU A 76 0.30 -8.76 0.94
C GLU A 76 1.33 -8.20 -0.05
N LEU A 77 2.53 -7.89 0.43
CA LEU A 77 3.60 -7.42 -0.43
C LEU A 77 4.12 -8.59 -1.28
N ASN A 78 4.57 -8.30 -2.50
CA ASN A 78 5.32 -9.31 -3.24
C ASN A 78 6.75 -9.42 -2.67
N LYS A 79 7.39 -10.59 -2.85
CA LYS A 79 8.73 -10.86 -2.32
C LYS A 79 9.79 -9.83 -2.76
N SER A 80 9.74 -9.41 -4.03
CA SER A 80 10.69 -8.40 -4.54
C SER A 80 10.53 -7.04 -3.86
N PHE A 81 9.31 -6.67 -3.47
CA PHE A 81 9.03 -5.41 -2.81
C PHE A 81 9.35 -5.49 -1.32
N GLU A 82 9.09 -6.63 -0.67
CA GLU A 82 9.61 -6.92 0.68
C GLU A 82 11.13 -6.81 0.75
N ASP A 83 11.84 -7.37 -0.24
CA ASP A 83 13.30 -7.30 -0.34
C ASP A 83 13.78 -5.84 -0.54
N ILE A 84 13.11 -5.05 -1.39
CA ILE A 84 13.40 -3.62 -1.58
C ILE A 84 13.19 -2.82 -0.29
N LEU A 85 12.13 -3.14 0.45
CA LEU A 85 11.79 -2.47 1.70
C LEU A 85 12.69 -2.90 2.87
N LYS A 86 13.65 -3.82 2.63
CA LYS A 86 14.51 -4.44 3.64
C LYS A 86 13.70 -5.02 4.80
N MET A 87 12.54 -5.61 4.52
CA MET A 87 11.69 -6.25 5.54
C MET A 87 12.18 -7.65 5.93
N LYS A 88 13.49 -7.90 5.80
CA LYS A 88 14.16 -9.06 6.38
C LYS A 88 14.76 -8.66 7.72
N SER A 89 14.19 -9.19 8.79
CA SER A 89 14.86 -9.46 10.07
C SER A 89 14.52 -10.90 10.45
#